data_AF-A0A3D1DJU4-F1
#
_entry.id   AF-A0A3D1DJU4-F1
#
_cell.length_a   1.000
_cell.length_b   1.000
_cell.length_c   1.000
_cell.angle_alpha   90.00
_cell.angle_beta   90.00
_cell.angle_gamma   90.00
#
_symmetry.space_group_name_H-M   'P 1'
#
loop_
_entity.id
_entity.type
_entity.pdbx_description
1 polymer ?
#
loop_
_entity_poly.entity_id
_entity_poly.type
_entity_poly.pdbx_seq_one_letter_code
_entity_poly.pdbx_strand_id
1 'polypeptide(L)'
;MKVWFNKVHDSRRSLVETDDPVIRVGRDTGNTVVLQSPLVGKQQAVIRRDNGLLTLENLGINSCVVGETEVLGGQSCEFSPGDTVRIWPFTLTFESEQASPISRSQLESHLRSIMASLELRVHRQLLERFDLFELESSQLGGTESILMLEENIEDVCRELNLFGDENLPLLEEVVSLLLQDLMINQLILESGNDTVPMGDTVTAMGANEFDVPATLVPERETELEHLVGFVREQLELEGCRDLSERINRVESRMNDVFPRVRPHLHQELKRYLILRTLKKDLKDTVFGFGPLQDLLRAPTITEIMVVKSDQIYVERDGVVELSGRRFISDKVTESIIERIVAQVGRRIDKSQPLVDARLPDGSRVNAIIPPLATRGPCLTIRKFPAYRFTMDDLIELDSIT
;
A
#
# COMPACT_ATOMS: atom_id res chain seq x y z
N MET A 1 13.88 -29.26 -8.75
CA MET A 1 13.63 -27.83 -9.11
C MET A 1 12.74 -27.76 -10.35
N LYS A 2 11.74 -26.88 -10.37
CA LYS A 2 10.79 -26.76 -11.48
C LYS A 2 11.14 -25.54 -12.33
N VAL A 3 11.42 -25.76 -13.61
CA VAL A 3 11.70 -24.68 -14.56
C VAL A 3 10.52 -24.56 -15.51
N TRP A 4 9.79 -23.47 -15.39
CA TRP A 4 8.73 -23.12 -16.32
C TRP A 4 9.28 -22.25 -17.43
N PHE A 5 8.87 -22.49 -18.67
CA PHE A 5 9.21 -21.61 -19.78
C PHE A 5 8.09 -21.51 -20.81
N ASN A 6 7.96 -20.33 -21.42
CA ASN A 6 7.03 -20.09 -22.52
C ASN A 6 7.61 -19.10 -23.53
N LYS A 7 7.09 -19.10 -24.75
CA LYS A 7 7.37 -18.03 -25.71
C LYS A 7 6.59 -16.78 -25.30
N VAL A 8 7.16 -15.60 -25.47
CA VAL A 8 6.55 -14.32 -25.04
C VAL A 8 5.15 -14.09 -25.65
N HIS A 9 4.87 -14.67 -26.82
CA HIS A 9 3.57 -14.56 -27.50
C HIS A 9 2.68 -15.80 -27.33
N ASP A 10 3.08 -16.78 -26.52
CA ASP A 10 2.37 -18.04 -26.33
C ASP A 10 1.94 -18.21 -24.87
N SER A 11 0.65 -18.48 -24.68
CA SER A 11 0.05 -18.74 -23.37
C SER A 11 0.42 -20.13 -22.83
N ARG A 12 0.97 -21.02 -23.66
CA ARG A 12 1.32 -22.38 -23.27
C ARG A 12 2.67 -22.42 -22.53
N ARG A 13 2.61 -22.66 -21.22
CA ARG A 13 3.80 -22.92 -20.39
C ARG A 13 4.22 -24.38 -20.50
N SER A 14 5.53 -24.60 -20.61
CA SER A 14 6.18 -25.91 -20.57
C SER A 14 6.98 -26.03 -19.28
N LEU A 15 7.04 -27.23 -18.72
CA LEU A 15 7.70 -27.51 -17.44
C LEU A 15 8.81 -28.54 -17.66
N VAL A 16 9.98 -28.27 -17.07
CA VAL A 16 11.06 -29.24 -16.91
C VAL A 16 11.38 -29.35 -15.43
N GLU A 17 11.33 -30.58 -14.91
CA GLU A 17 11.72 -30.88 -13.53
C GLU A 17 13.11 -31.52 -13.55
N THR A 18 14.03 -30.96 -12.75
CA THR A 18 15.41 -31.44 -12.64
C THR A 18 15.93 -31.23 -11.22
N ASP A 19 16.73 -32.19 -10.74
CA ASP A 19 17.43 -32.11 -9.45
C ASP A 19 18.94 -31.84 -9.62
N ASP A 20 19.37 -31.54 -10.86
CA ASP A 20 20.77 -31.26 -11.15
C ASP A 20 21.20 -29.92 -10.51
N PRO A 21 22.40 -29.85 -9.91
CA PRO A 21 22.94 -28.61 -9.34
C PRO A 21 23.30 -27.56 -10.39
N VAL A 22 23.41 -27.98 -11.66
CA VAL A 22 23.75 -27.13 -12.81
C VAL A 22 22.72 -27.33 -13.91
N ILE A 23 21.94 -26.29 -14.19
CA ILE A 23 20.91 -26.29 -15.22
C ILE A 23 21.47 -25.63 -16.47
N ARG A 24 21.56 -26.38 -17.57
CA ARG A 24 22.00 -25.87 -18.87
C ARG A 24 20.80 -25.47 -19.70
N VAL A 25 20.83 -24.26 -20.27
CA VAL A 25 19.76 -23.72 -21.11
C VAL A 25 20.30 -23.41 -22.50
N GLY A 26 19.64 -23.91 -23.55
CA GLY A 26 20.05 -23.62 -24.92
C GLY A 26 19.23 -24.39 -25.95
N ARG A 27 19.61 -24.25 -27.22
CA ARG A 27 18.91 -24.88 -28.35
C ARG A 27 19.27 -26.36 -28.53
N ASP A 28 20.47 -26.77 -28.10
CA ASP A 28 20.93 -28.16 -28.28
C ASP A 28 20.18 -29.12 -27.35
N THR A 29 19.94 -30.34 -27.84
CA THR A 29 19.19 -31.39 -27.12
C THR A 29 19.92 -31.96 -25.90
N GLY A 30 21.21 -31.63 -25.73
CA GLY A 30 22.00 -32.00 -24.55
C GLY A 30 21.87 -31.04 -23.38
N ASN A 31 21.07 -29.98 -23.50
CA ASN A 31 20.78 -29.05 -22.42
C ASN A 31 19.63 -29.56 -21.55
N THR A 32 19.65 -29.20 -20.27
CA THR A 32 18.57 -29.48 -19.32
C THR A 32 17.26 -28.83 -19.76
N VAL A 33 17.32 -27.56 -20.23
CA VAL A 33 16.19 -26.84 -20.80
C VAL A 33 16.47 -26.56 -22.28
N VAL A 34 15.67 -27.17 -23.14
CA VAL A 34 15.83 -27.07 -24.60
C VAL A 34 14.87 -26.03 -25.17
N LEU A 35 15.41 -24.89 -25.59
CA LEU A 35 14.65 -23.78 -26.17
C LEU A 35 14.78 -23.80 -27.70
N GLN A 36 13.76 -24.31 -28.39
CA GLN A 36 13.74 -24.39 -29.85
C GLN A 36 13.45 -23.02 -30.49
N SER A 37 14.52 -22.25 -30.75
CA SER A 37 14.48 -21.02 -31.55
C SER A 37 15.85 -20.75 -32.17
N PRO A 38 15.93 -20.22 -33.42
CA PRO A 38 17.20 -19.80 -34.01
C PRO A 38 17.86 -18.61 -33.29
N LEU A 39 17.10 -17.88 -32.46
CA LEU A 39 17.59 -16.75 -31.66
C LEU A 39 18.23 -17.19 -30.34
N VAL A 40 18.22 -18.48 -30.03
CA VAL A 40 18.85 -19.02 -28.82
C VAL A 40 20.13 -19.75 -29.21
N GLY A 41 21.23 -19.45 -28.52
CA GLY A 41 22.51 -20.13 -28.70
C GLY A 41 22.44 -21.63 -28.43
N LYS A 42 23.40 -22.39 -28.95
CA LYS A 42 23.52 -23.84 -28.71
C LYS A 42 23.56 -24.16 -27.21
N GLN A 43 24.41 -23.43 -26.48
CA GLN A 43 24.43 -23.30 -25.03
C GLN A 43 24.34 -21.81 -24.74
N GLN A 44 23.18 -21.35 -24.32
CA GLN A 44 22.92 -19.92 -24.13
C GLN A 44 23.27 -19.50 -22.70
N ALA A 45 22.84 -20.27 -21.70
CA ALA A 45 23.10 -19.94 -20.31
C ALA A 45 23.34 -21.20 -19.48
N VAL A 46 24.14 -21.04 -18.42
CA VAL A 46 24.34 -22.05 -17.39
C VAL A 46 23.91 -21.44 -16.07
N ILE A 47 23.04 -22.13 -15.36
CA ILE A 47 22.54 -21.70 -14.07
C ILE A 47 23.10 -22.64 -13.01
N ARG A 48 23.84 -22.08 -12.05
CA ARG A 48 24.38 -22.81 -10.91
C ARG A 48 23.57 -22.49 -9.66
N ARG A 49 23.39 -23.49 -8.82
CA ARG A 49 22.71 -23.36 -7.52
C ARG A 49 23.74 -23.43 -6.41
N ASP A 50 23.86 -22.36 -5.62
CA ASP A 50 24.69 -22.33 -4.41
C ASP A 50 23.85 -21.76 -3.25
N ASN A 51 23.65 -22.57 -2.19
CA ASN A 51 23.03 -22.17 -0.91
C ASN A 51 21.71 -21.36 -0.98
N GLY A 52 20.87 -21.58 -2.01
CA GLY A 52 19.55 -20.95 -2.16
C GLY A 52 19.51 -19.77 -3.14
N LEU A 53 20.67 -19.24 -3.53
CA LEU A 53 20.82 -18.25 -4.60
C LEU A 53 21.07 -18.96 -5.94
N LEU A 54 20.52 -18.42 -7.04
CA LEU A 54 20.77 -18.90 -8.38
C LEU A 54 21.71 -17.94 -9.10
N THR A 55 22.78 -18.46 -9.71
CA THR A 55 23.68 -17.66 -10.53
C THR A 55 23.50 -18.04 -11.98
N LEU A 56 23.10 -17.09 -12.83
CA LEU A 56 23.05 -17.25 -14.27
C LEU A 56 24.36 -16.75 -14.88
N GLU A 57 25.03 -17.60 -15.63
CA GLU A 57 26.18 -17.25 -16.47
C GLU A 57 25.75 -17.32 -17.95
N ASN A 58 25.82 -16.20 -18.66
CA ASN A 58 25.47 -16.15 -20.08
C ASN A 58 26.66 -16.60 -20.93
N LEU A 59 26.54 -17.73 -21.63
CA LEU A 59 27.56 -18.25 -22.55
C LEU A 59 27.28 -17.87 -24.01
N GLY A 60 26.09 -17.35 -24.29
CA GLY A 60 25.65 -16.96 -25.62
C GLY A 60 26.13 -15.56 -26.03
N ILE A 61 26.02 -15.28 -27.33
CA ILE A 61 26.29 -13.96 -27.90
C ILE A 61 25.13 -12.99 -27.61
N ASN A 62 23.90 -13.51 -27.52
CA ASN A 62 22.71 -12.72 -27.24
C ASN A 62 22.63 -12.43 -25.74
N SER A 63 22.14 -11.24 -25.39
CA SER A 63 21.92 -10.89 -24.00
C SER A 63 20.78 -11.71 -23.38
N CYS A 64 20.92 -11.98 -22.09
CA CYS A 64 19.88 -12.55 -21.25
C CYS A 64 19.44 -11.45 -20.28
N VAL A 65 18.14 -11.31 -20.01
CA VAL A 65 17.65 -10.34 -19.02
C VAL A 65 17.17 -11.10 -17.79
N VAL A 66 17.62 -10.70 -16.61
CA VAL A 66 17.23 -11.30 -15.33
C VAL A 66 16.55 -10.21 -14.51
N GLY A 67 15.24 -10.30 -14.31
CA GLY A 67 14.44 -9.21 -13.75
C GLY A 67 14.52 -7.96 -14.64
N GLU A 68 15.20 -6.92 -14.14
CA GLU A 68 15.48 -5.68 -14.87
C GLU A 68 16.94 -5.56 -15.35
N THR A 69 17.80 -6.52 -14.99
CA THR A 69 19.24 -6.49 -15.28
C THR A 69 19.57 -7.21 -16.59
N GLU A 70 20.25 -6.53 -17.51
CA GLU A 70 20.75 -7.15 -18.74
C GLU A 70 22.14 -7.79 -18.52
N VAL A 71 22.27 -9.06 -18.89
CA VAL A 71 23.48 -9.89 -18.73
C VAL A 71 24.05 -10.20 -20.10
N LEU A 72 25.20 -9.61 -20.43
CA LEU A 72 25.90 -9.82 -21.70
C LEU A 72 26.67 -11.15 -21.71
N GLY A 73 27.10 -11.59 -22.90
CA GLY A 73 27.89 -12.82 -23.05
C GLY A 73 29.18 -12.78 -22.22
N GLY A 74 29.41 -13.81 -21.42
CA GLY A 74 30.54 -13.95 -20.49
C GLY A 74 30.30 -13.33 -19.10
N GLN A 75 29.16 -12.68 -18.87
CA GLN A 75 28.81 -12.13 -17.57
C GLN A 75 27.95 -13.10 -16.75
N SER A 76 28.02 -12.93 -15.43
CA SER A 76 27.20 -13.66 -14.47
C SER A 76 26.33 -12.71 -13.65
N CYS A 77 25.12 -13.14 -13.32
CA CYS A 77 24.19 -12.40 -12.47
C CYS A 77 23.54 -13.35 -11.46
N GLU A 78 23.43 -12.91 -10.23
CA GLU A 78 22.74 -13.61 -9.15
C GLU A 78 21.26 -13.20 -9.10
N PHE A 79 20.38 -14.17 -8.88
CA PHE A 79 18.94 -13.95 -8.82
C PHE A 79 18.26 -14.95 -7.88
N SER A 80 17.03 -14.61 -7.47
CA SER A 80 16.24 -15.44 -6.55
C SER A 80 15.27 -16.36 -7.32
N PRO A 81 14.94 -17.55 -6.77
CA PRO A 81 13.84 -18.35 -7.29
C PRO A 81 12.54 -17.53 -7.29
N GLY A 82 11.91 -17.37 -8.46
CA GLY A 82 10.74 -16.50 -8.67
C GLY A 82 10.98 -15.35 -9.66
N ASP A 83 12.24 -14.93 -9.83
CA ASP A 83 12.58 -13.89 -10.80
C ASP A 83 12.42 -14.40 -12.23
N THR A 84 11.98 -13.51 -13.13
CA THR A 84 11.82 -13.85 -14.54
C THR A 84 13.16 -13.71 -15.27
N VAL A 85 13.61 -14.78 -15.91
CA VAL A 85 14.77 -14.76 -16.80
C VAL A 85 14.28 -14.78 -18.25
N ARG A 86 14.61 -13.77 -19.04
CA ARG A 86 14.26 -13.67 -20.45
C ARG A 86 15.46 -14.03 -21.32
N ILE A 87 15.25 -15.01 -22.18
CA ILE A 87 16.15 -15.41 -23.25
C ILE A 87 15.34 -15.36 -24.53
N TRP A 88 15.43 -14.25 -25.27
CA TRP A 88 14.50 -13.97 -26.36
C TRP A 88 14.40 -15.12 -27.38
N PRO A 89 13.19 -15.60 -27.74
CA PRO A 89 11.85 -15.08 -27.40
C PRO A 89 11.15 -15.81 -26.24
N PHE A 90 11.91 -16.41 -25.31
CA PHE A 90 11.38 -17.17 -24.18
C PHE A 90 11.52 -16.41 -22.86
N THR A 91 10.55 -16.64 -21.99
CA THR A 91 10.62 -16.29 -20.57
C THR A 91 10.72 -17.58 -19.77
N LEU A 92 11.63 -17.62 -18.81
CA LEU A 92 11.84 -18.72 -17.89
C LEU A 92 11.59 -18.23 -16.46
N THR A 93 10.97 -19.08 -15.65
CA THR A 93 10.77 -18.86 -14.22
C THR A 93 11.20 -20.11 -13.47
N PHE A 94 11.94 -19.88 -12.40
CA PHE A 94 12.63 -20.90 -11.62
C PHE A 94 11.93 -21.07 -10.28
N GLU A 95 11.22 -22.18 -10.11
CA GLU A 95 10.53 -22.52 -8.87
C GLU A 95 11.37 -23.53 -8.07
N SER A 96 11.75 -23.13 -6.86
CA SER A 96 12.30 -24.03 -5.85
C SER A 96 11.15 -24.67 -5.06
N GLU A 97 11.29 -25.92 -4.62
CA GLU A 97 10.34 -26.57 -3.69
C GLU A 97 10.33 -25.90 -2.32
N GLN A 98 11.31 -25.05 -2.03
CA GLN A 98 11.24 -24.09 -0.94
C GLN A 98 10.53 -22.84 -1.48
N ALA A 99 9.30 -22.60 -1.01
CA ALA A 99 8.53 -21.41 -1.30
C ALA A 99 9.44 -20.19 -1.29
N SER A 100 9.48 -19.44 -2.39
CA SER A 100 10.15 -18.14 -2.42
C SER A 100 9.68 -17.36 -1.20
N PRO A 101 10.58 -16.78 -0.39
CA PRO A 101 10.14 -15.90 0.68
C PRO A 101 9.33 -14.79 0.02
N ILE A 102 8.03 -14.74 0.33
CA ILE A 102 7.15 -13.64 -0.08
C ILE A 102 7.91 -12.37 0.27
N SER A 103 8.12 -11.48 -0.71
CA SER A 103 8.84 -10.24 -0.41
C SER A 103 8.05 -9.49 0.66
N ARG A 104 8.74 -8.79 1.58
CA ARG A 104 8.06 -8.06 2.66
C ARG A 104 6.96 -7.14 2.13
N SER A 105 7.22 -6.45 1.02
CA SER A 105 6.24 -5.63 0.31
C SER A 105 5.03 -6.41 -0.20
N GLN A 106 5.20 -7.66 -0.63
CA GLN A 106 4.09 -8.54 -1.04
C GLN A 106 3.26 -9.00 0.17
N LEU A 107 3.90 -9.29 1.32
CA LEU A 107 3.19 -9.65 2.54
C LEU A 107 2.38 -8.47 3.07
N GLU A 108 2.97 -7.29 3.16
CA GLU A 108 2.29 -6.06 3.58
C GLU A 108 1.13 -5.71 2.63
N SER A 109 1.34 -5.80 1.31
CA SER A 109 0.28 -5.62 0.32
C SER A 109 -0.85 -6.65 0.48
N HIS A 110 -0.51 -7.91 0.79
CA HIS A 110 -1.51 -8.94 1.06
C HIS A 110 -2.33 -8.64 2.31
N LEU A 111 -1.68 -8.28 3.43
CA LEU A 111 -2.36 -7.89 4.68
C LEU A 111 -3.25 -6.66 4.49
N ARG A 112 -2.78 -5.63 3.77
CA ARG A 112 -3.60 -4.47 3.40
C ARG A 112 -4.82 -4.88 2.57
N SER A 113 -4.66 -5.80 1.61
CA SER A 113 -5.80 -6.32 0.84
C SER A 113 -6.80 -7.10 1.70
N ILE A 114 -6.34 -7.83 2.72
CA ILE A 114 -7.22 -8.54 3.66
C ILE A 114 -8.01 -7.53 4.49
N MET A 115 -7.35 -6.51 5.06
CA MET A 115 -7.99 -5.45 5.83
C MET A 115 -9.06 -4.73 5.01
N ALA A 116 -8.72 -4.31 3.80
CA ALA A 116 -9.69 -3.68 2.91
C ALA A 116 -10.83 -4.64 2.49
N SER A 117 -10.67 -5.97 2.62
CA SER A 117 -11.73 -6.94 2.32
C SER A 117 -12.67 -7.12 3.51
N LEU A 118 -12.12 -6.98 4.71
CA LEU A 118 -12.85 -6.96 5.95
C LEU A 118 -13.69 -5.69 6.04
N GLU A 119 -13.09 -4.52 5.80
CA GLU A 119 -13.79 -3.23 5.72
C GLU A 119 -14.96 -3.26 4.74
N LEU A 120 -14.74 -3.79 3.54
CA LEU A 120 -15.79 -3.95 2.53
C LEU A 120 -16.96 -4.79 3.05
N ARG A 121 -16.64 -5.89 3.76
CA ARG A 121 -17.65 -6.82 4.29
C ARG A 121 -18.44 -6.18 5.42
N VAL A 122 -17.75 -5.50 6.35
CA VAL A 122 -18.37 -4.75 7.43
C VAL A 122 -19.27 -3.66 6.86
N HIS A 123 -18.78 -2.88 5.88
CA HIS A 123 -19.56 -1.83 5.24
C HIS A 123 -20.80 -2.35 4.52
N ARG A 124 -20.71 -3.49 3.79
CA ARG A 124 -21.88 -4.08 3.14
C ARG A 124 -22.94 -4.50 4.17
N GLN A 125 -22.53 -5.09 5.28
CA GLN A 125 -23.46 -5.50 6.33
C GLN A 125 -24.05 -4.30 7.09
N LEU A 126 -23.29 -3.20 7.19
CA LEU A 126 -23.82 -1.92 7.67
C LEU A 126 -24.86 -1.34 6.70
N LEU A 127 -24.62 -1.36 5.39
CA LEU A 127 -25.61 -0.94 4.38
C LEU A 127 -26.91 -1.76 4.44
N GLU A 128 -26.85 -3.03 4.81
CA GLU A 128 -28.05 -3.85 4.99
C GLU A 128 -28.85 -3.47 6.25
N ARG A 129 -28.18 -2.89 7.25
CA ARG A 129 -28.78 -2.44 8.51
C ARG A 129 -29.21 -0.97 8.49
N PHE A 130 -28.55 -0.17 7.69
CA PHE A 130 -28.72 1.27 7.60
C PHE A 130 -29.04 1.67 6.17
N ASP A 131 -30.13 2.41 5.98
CA ASP A 131 -30.21 3.32 4.84
C ASP A 131 -29.17 4.43 5.06
N LEU A 132 -27.93 4.20 4.61
CA LEU A 132 -26.83 5.16 4.72
C LEU A 132 -27.17 6.51 4.05
N PHE A 133 -28.11 6.52 3.11
CA PHE A 133 -28.69 7.74 2.54
C PHE A 133 -29.44 8.60 3.58
N GLU A 134 -30.09 7.99 4.58
CA GLU A 134 -30.69 8.73 5.68
C GLU A 134 -29.62 9.34 6.58
N LEU A 135 -28.48 8.66 6.82
CA LEU A 135 -27.35 9.21 7.59
C LEU A 135 -26.63 10.36 6.88
N GLU A 136 -26.56 10.34 5.54
CA GLU A 136 -26.00 11.46 4.75
C GLU A 136 -26.94 12.67 4.70
N SER A 137 -28.26 12.45 4.76
CA SER A 137 -29.28 13.50 4.64
C SER A 137 -29.77 14.06 5.98
N SER A 138 -29.68 13.28 7.06
CA SER A 138 -29.99 13.73 8.43
C SER A 138 -28.74 14.33 9.08
N GLN A 139 -28.70 15.66 9.14
CA GLN A 139 -27.78 16.50 9.93
C GLN A 139 -26.40 15.88 10.25
N LEU A 140 -25.46 16.07 9.31
CA LEU A 140 -24.01 16.24 9.50
C LEU A 140 -23.48 15.87 10.90
N GLY A 141 -22.95 14.65 11.05
CA GLY A 141 -21.93 14.34 12.07
C GLY A 141 -22.34 14.51 13.54
N GLY A 142 -23.63 14.46 13.86
CA GLY A 142 -24.09 14.47 15.25
C GLY A 142 -23.46 13.32 16.06
N THR A 143 -23.11 13.59 17.33
CA THR A 143 -22.49 12.60 18.23
C THR A 143 -23.31 11.32 18.34
N GLU A 144 -24.64 11.41 18.28
CA GLU A 144 -25.55 10.25 18.30
C GLU A 144 -25.40 9.36 17.06
N SER A 145 -25.28 9.94 15.86
CA SER A 145 -25.07 9.18 14.62
C SER A 145 -23.71 8.47 14.59
N ILE A 146 -22.67 9.14 15.13
CA ILE A 146 -21.33 8.56 15.25
C ILE A 146 -21.33 7.38 16.24
N LEU A 147 -21.97 7.55 17.40
CA LEU A 147 -22.10 6.48 18.40
C LEU A 147 -22.87 5.28 17.82
N MET A 148 -23.99 5.53 17.15
CA MET A 148 -24.80 4.48 16.53
C MET A 148 -24.00 3.71 15.46
N LEU A 149 -23.20 4.41 14.66
CA LEU A 149 -22.31 3.78 13.67
C LEU A 149 -21.25 2.90 14.36
N GLU A 150 -20.60 3.41 15.41
CA GLU A 150 -19.56 2.66 16.13
C GLU A 150 -20.08 1.41 16.84
N GLU A 151 -21.27 1.49 17.46
CA GLU A 151 -21.93 0.33 18.09
C GLU A 151 -22.27 -0.74 17.04
N ASN A 152 -22.79 -0.33 15.88
CA ASN A 152 -23.13 -1.28 14.82
C ASN A 152 -21.89 -1.90 14.18
N ILE A 153 -20.78 -1.18 14.08
CA ILE A 153 -19.50 -1.75 13.65
C ILE A 153 -19.08 -2.89 14.60
N GLU A 154 -19.22 -2.69 15.92
CA GLU A 154 -18.90 -3.74 16.89
C GLU A 154 -19.81 -4.97 16.77
N ASP A 155 -21.10 -4.75 16.59
CA ASP A 155 -22.08 -5.83 16.42
C ASP A 155 -21.80 -6.64 15.15
N VAL A 156 -21.52 -5.96 14.03
CA VAL A 156 -21.13 -6.62 12.78
C VAL A 156 -19.83 -7.42 12.95
N CYS A 157 -18.82 -6.86 13.64
CA CYS A 157 -17.59 -7.59 13.94
C CYS A 157 -17.83 -8.84 14.81
N ARG A 158 -18.80 -8.79 15.72
CA ARG A 158 -19.21 -9.92 16.56
C ARG A 158 -19.89 -11.01 15.72
N GLU A 159 -20.76 -10.63 14.80
CA GLU A 159 -21.46 -11.56 13.90
C GLU A 159 -20.53 -12.25 12.91
N LEU A 160 -19.52 -11.52 12.41
CA LEU A 160 -18.50 -12.08 11.53
C LEU A 160 -17.49 -12.99 12.26
N ASN A 161 -17.63 -13.17 13.58
CA ASN A 161 -16.69 -13.90 14.43
C ASN A 161 -15.23 -13.44 14.21
N LEU A 162 -15.03 -12.13 13.99
CA LEU A 162 -13.73 -11.60 13.56
C LEU A 162 -12.61 -11.97 14.53
N PHE A 163 -12.90 -11.93 15.83
CA PHE A 163 -11.95 -12.22 16.91
C PHE A 163 -11.97 -13.68 17.39
N GLY A 164 -12.51 -14.61 16.59
CA GLY A 164 -12.44 -16.04 16.88
C GLY A 164 -11.02 -16.59 16.80
N ASP A 165 -10.76 -17.71 17.48
CA ASP A 165 -9.42 -18.33 17.59
C ASP A 165 -8.80 -18.67 16.22
N GLU A 166 -9.63 -18.96 15.22
CA GLU A 166 -9.24 -19.25 13.84
C GLU A 166 -8.55 -18.08 13.13
N ASN A 167 -8.86 -16.83 13.51
CA ASN A 167 -8.31 -15.63 12.89
C ASN A 167 -7.08 -15.10 13.64
N LEU A 168 -6.76 -15.64 14.82
CA LEU A 168 -5.75 -15.08 15.71
C LEU A 168 -4.37 -14.89 15.05
N PRO A 169 -3.82 -15.84 14.27
CA PRO A 169 -2.51 -15.65 13.62
C PRO A 169 -2.51 -14.48 12.62
N LEU A 170 -3.61 -14.30 11.89
CA LEU A 170 -3.75 -13.24 10.90
C LEU A 170 -3.92 -11.87 11.58
N LEU A 171 -4.70 -11.82 12.67
CA LEU A 171 -4.88 -10.59 13.44
C LEU A 171 -3.57 -10.13 14.08
N GLU A 172 -2.66 -11.04 14.45
CA GLU A 172 -1.34 -10.65 14.95
C GLU A 172 -0.50 -9.91 13.91
N GLU A 173 -0.48 -10.39 12.67
CA GLU A 173 0.25 -9.74 11.57
C GLU A 173 -0.40 -8.40 11.20
N VAL A 174 -1.73 -8.33 11.18
CA VAL A 174 -2.48 -7.10 10.95
C VAL A 174 -2.17 -6.05 12.02
N VAL A 175 -2.09 -6.43 13.30
CA VAL A 175 -1.81 -5.49 14.40
C VAL A 175 -0.46 -4.80 14.22
N SER A 176 0.56 -5.49 13.69
CA SER A 176 1.85 -4.88 13.38
C SER A 176 1.72 -3.74 12.37
N LEU A 177 1.01 -4.02 11.27
CA LEU A 177 0.73 -3.05 10.22
C LEU A 177 -0.10 -1.86 10.75
N LEU A 178 -1.12 -2.12 11.57
CA LEU A 178 -1.96 -1.07 12.16
C LEU A 178 -1.18 -0.19 13.13
N LEU A 179 -0.27 -0.78 13.92
CA LEU A 179 0.57 -0.02 14.84
C LEU A 179 1.55 0.87 14.08
N GLN A 180 2.13 0.36 12.98
CA GLN A 180 2.96 1.15 12.07
C GLN A 180 2.19 2.35 11.50
N ASP A 181 1.00 2.11 10.94
CA ASP A 181 0.15 3.17 10.37
C ASP A 181 -0.27 4.19 11.44
N LEU A 182 -0.57 3.75 12.67
CA LEU A 182 -0.88 4.63 13.80
C LEU A 182 0.30 5.55 14.14
N MET A 183 1.52 4.99 14.24
CA MET A 183 2.72 5.76 14.55
C MET A 183 3.02 6.81 13.49
N ILE A 184 2.94 6.44 12.21
CA ILE A 184 3.14 7.37 11.09
C ILE A 184 2.12 8.50 11.18
N ASN A 185 0.84 8.19 11.41
CA ASN A 185 -0.21 9.19 11.56
C ASN A 185 0.05 10.14 12.73
N GLN A 186 0.49 9.63 13.89
CA GLN A 186 0.84 10.47 15.04
C GLN A 186 2.03 11.41 14.75
N LEU A 187 3.09 10.90 14.12
CA LEU A 187 4.24 11.71 13.73
C LEU A 187 3.86 12.87 12.80
N ILE A 188 2.95 12.60 11.86
CA ILE A 188 2.43 13.62 10.93
C ILE A 188 1.64 14.69 11.70
N LEU A 189 0.76 14.28 12.62
CA LEU A 189 -0.05 15.21 13.42
C LEU A 189 0.81 16.08 14.35
N GLU A 190 1.83 15.50 14.99
CA GLU A 190 2.78 16.22 15.86
C GLU A 190 3.54 17.31 15.08
N SER A 191 4.04 16.98 13.88
CA SER A 191 4.78 17.94 13.05
C SER A 191 3.90 19.08 12.51
N GLY A 192 2.59 18.86 12.38
CA GLY A 192 1.65 19.89 11.94
C GLY A 192 1.42 21.00 12.99
N ASN A 193 1.69 20.73 14.27
CA ASN A 193 1.52 21.70 15.35
C ASN A 193 2.71 22.68 15.51
N ASP A 194 3.91 22.31 15.07
CA ASP A 194 5.12 23.13 15.28
C ASP A 194 5.34 24.22 14.22
N THR A 195 4.56 24.26 13.13
CA THR A 195 4.86 25.12 11.97
C THR A 195 3.73 26.05 11.50
N VAL A 196 2.54 26.04 12.12
CA VAL A 196 1.40 26.83 11.62
C VAL A 196 0.78 27.69 12.72
N PRO A 197 0.86 29.04 12.65
CA PRO A 197 0.01 29.89 13.46
C PRO A 197 -1.45 29.66 13.02
N MET A 198 -2.32 29.35 13.99
CA MET A 198 -3.79 29.26 13.89
C MET A 198 -4.35 30.04 12.67
N GLY A 199 -4.55 29.36 11.54
CA GLY A 199 -4.97 30.03 10.31
C GLY A 199 -4.98 29.20 9.03
N ASP A 200 -4.06 28.25 8.84
CA ASP A 200 -3.95 27.55 7.54
C ASP A 200 -4.59 26.15 7.55
N THR A 201 -5.49 25.95 6.60
CA THR A 201 -6.50 24.88 6.49
C THR A 201 -5.98 23.54 5.94
N VAL A 202 -4.68 23.40 5.72
CA VAL A 202 -4.06 22.13 5.25
C VAL A 202 -4.20 21.05 6.30
N THR A 203 -3.98 21.42 7.57
CA THR A 203 -4.24 20.57 8.72
C THR A 203 -5.74 20.33 8.94
N ALA A 204 -6.64 21.13 8.35
CA ALA A 204 -8.08 20.98 8.52
C ALA A 204 -8.73 19.99 7.53
N MET A 205 -8.13 19.74 6.36
CA MET A 205 -8.56 18.63 5.49
C MET A 205 -8.01 17.29 5.97
N GLY A 206 -6.87 17.32 6.64
CA GLY A 206 -6.21 16.17 7.27
C GLY A 206 -6.81 15.85 8.64
N ALA A 207 -6.73 16.73 9.63
CA ALA A 207 -7.19 16.47 11.00
C ALA A 207 -8.69 16.21 11.03
N ASN A 208 -9.06 14.99 11.43
CA ASN A 208 -10.46 14.60 11.46
C ASN A 208 -10.87 14.47 12.93
N GLU A 209 -12.00 15.06 13.32
CA GLU A 209 -12.61 14.86 14.64
C GLU A 209 -12.93 13.37 14.89
N PHE A 210 -12.90 12.54 13.84
CA PHE A 210 -13.19 11.11 13.86
C PHE A 210 -11.97 10.21 14.13
N ASP A 211 -10.75 10.74 14.26
CA ASP A 211 -9.54 9.94 14.57
C ASP A 211 -9.60 9.28 15.95
N VAL A 212 -10.40 9.83 16.86
CA VAL A 212 -10.69 9.27 18.18
C VAL A 212 -12.07 8.60 18.14
N PRO A 213 -12.20 7.32 18.54
CA PRO A 213 -13.50 6.68 18.67
C PRO A 213 -14.38 7.39 19.71
N ALA A 214 -15.68 7.53 19.42
CA ALA A 214 -16.63 8.02 20.41
C ALA A 214 -16.81 7.01 21.57
N THR A 215 -16.69 5.71 21.28
CA THR A 215 -16.68 4.61 22.25
C THR A 215 -15.26 4.29 22.74
N LEU A 216 -14.43 5.30 23.00
CA LEU A 216 -13.07 5.06 23.51
C LEU A 216 -13.11 4.42 24.90
N VAL A 217 -12.15 3.54 25.17
CA VAL A 217 -11.96 2.94 26.49
C VAL A 217 -10.70 3.59 27.10
N PRO A 218 -10.83 4.45 28.12
CA PRO A 218 -9.69 5.25 28.61
C PRO A 218 -8.48 4.41 29.01
N GLU A 219 -8.73 3.29 29.69
CA GLU A 219 -7.69 2.34 30.11
C GLU A 219 -6.88 1.80 28.91
N ARG A 220 -7.56 1.54 27.78
CA ARG A 220 -6.92 1.01 26.56
C ARG A 220 -6.17 2.07 25.78
N GLU A 221 -6.65 3.31 25.78
CA GLU A 221 -5.92 4.43 25.20
C GLU A 221 -4.63 4.71 26.01
N THR A 222 -4.68 4.66 27.35
CA THR A 222 -3.47 4.78 28.18
C THR A 222 -2.49 3.63 27.94
N GLU A 223 -2.96 2.39 27.81
CA GLU A 223 -2.11 1.25 27.42
C GLU A 223 -1.47 1.45 26.04
N LEU A 224 -2.24 1.95 25.07
CA LEU A 224 -1.77 2.22 23.71
C LEU A 224 -0.74 3.35 23.68
N GLU A 225 -0.96 4.44 24.43
CA GLU A 225 -0.01 5.54 24.58
C GLU A 225 1.33 5.07 25.15
N HIS A 226 1.30 4.24 26.21
CA HIS A 226 2.52 3.64 26.77
C HIS A 226 3.22 2.73 25.75
N LEU A 227 2.46 1.94 24.99
CA LEU A 227 3.02 1.06 23.95
C LEU A 227 3.68 1.88 22.84
N VAL A 228 3.02 2.92 22.35
CA VAL A 228 3.56 3.86 21.36
C VAL A 228 4.84 4.49 21.89
N GLY A 229 4.84 5.00 23.12
CA GLY A 229 6.02 5.58 23.76
C GLY A 229 7.20 4.60 23.78
N PHE A 230 6.95 3.35 24.15
CA PHE A 230 7.95 2.28 24.11
C PHE A 230 8.49 2.04 22.69
N VAL A 231 7.61 1.96 21.67
CA VAL A 231 8.06 1.75 20.29
C VAL A 231 8.89 2.94 19.77
N ARG A 232 8.50 4.17 20.11
CA ARG A 232 9.26 5.39 19.74
C ARG A 232 10.67 5.37 20.31
N GLU A 233 10.82 4.97 21.57
CA GLU A 233 12.13 4.81 22.22
C GLU A 233 12.97 3.74 21.53
N GLN A 234 12.38 2.57 21.24
CA GLN A 234 13.09 1.48 20.54
C GLN A 234 13.50 1.84 19.10
N LEU A 235 12.78 2.75 18.45
CA LEU A 235 13.09 3.23 17.09
C LEU A 235 14.05 4.42 17.08
N GLU A 236 14.42 4.97 18.25
CA GLU A 236 15.32 6.12 18.40
C GLU A 236 14.88 7.34 17.58
N LEU A 237 13.56 7.61 17.53
CA LEU A 237 12.99 8.64 16.65
C LEU A 237 13.43 10.07 17.00
N GLU A 238 13.83 10.32 18.25
CA GLU A 238 14.34 11.63 18.70
C GLU A 238 15.65 12.03 18.00
N GLY A 239 16.44 11.07 17.52
CA GLY A 239 17.70 11.32 16.81
C GLY A 239 17.54 11.63 15.32
N CYS A 240 16.32 11.59 14.78
CA CYS A 240 16.06 11.85 13.35
C CYS A 240 15.99 13.35 13.06
N ARG A 241 16.52 13.76 11.90
CA ARG A 241 16.65 15.18 11.51
C ARG A 241 15.31 15.83 11.19
N ASP A 242 14.46 15.11 10.45
CA ASP A 242 13.19 15.60 9.94
C ASP A 242 12.08 14.54 10.02
N LEU A 243 10.87 14.96 9.68
CA LEU A 243 9.69 14.08 9.69
C LEU A 243 9.82 12.93 8.69
N SER A 244 10.39 13.19 7.51
CA SER A 244 10.61 12.18 6.47
C SER A 244 11.54 11.06 6.97
N GLU A 245 12.64 11.40 7.64
CA GLU A 245 13.54 10.43 8.25
C GLU A 245 12.83 9.63 9.35
N ARG A 246 11.99 10.27 10.18
CA ARG A 246 11.21 9.57 11.21
C ARG A 246 10.23 8.57 10.60
N ILE A 247 9.50 8.95 9.55
CA ILE A 247 8.54 8.07 8.85
C ILE A 247 9.30 6.88 8.22
N ASN A 248 10.37 7.15 7.48
CA ASN A 248 11.21 6.11 6.86
C ASN A 248 11.81 5.16 7.91
N ARG A 249 12.16 5.69 9.10
CA ARG A 249 12.67 4.88 10.21
C ARG A 249 11.60 3.93 10.75
N VAL A 250 10.37 4.41 10.93
CA VAL A 250 9.23 3.58 11.33
C VAL A 250 9.00 2.49 10.29
N GLU A 251 8.86 2.84 9.01
CA GLU A 251 8.58 1.86 7.94
C GLU A 251 9.68 0.79 7.82
N SER A 252 10.94 1.19 7.86
CA SER A 252 12.06 0.25 7.72
C SER A 252 12.26 -0.66 8.94
N ARG A 253 12.21 -0.11 10.16
CA ARG A 253 12.62 -0.81 11.40
C ARG A 253 11.47 -1.36 12.24
N MET A 254 10.20 -1.07 11.93
CA MET A 254 9.08 -1.54 12.75
C MET A 254 9.10 -3.06 12.93
N ASN A 255 9.40 -3.82 11.88
CA ASN A 255 9.45 -5.29 11.95
C ASN A 255 10.55 -5.84 12.87
N ASP A 256 11.67 -5.13 12.99
CA ASP A 256 12.76 -5.52 13.90
C ASP A 256 12.38 -5.27 15.36
N VAL A 257 11.56 -4.25 15.59
CA VAL A 257 11.07 -3.85 16.92
C VAL A 257 9.84 -4.66 17.34
N PHE A 258 8.99 -5.08 16.40
CA PHE A 258 7.72 -5.75 16.69
C PHE A 258 7.83 -7.00 17.59
N PRO A 259 8.85 -7.88 17.46
CA PRO A 259 9.06 -9.00 18.41
C PRO A 259 9.20 -8.57 19.87
N ARG A 260 9.69 -7.35 20.14
CA ARG A 260 9.80 -6.76 21.50
C ARG A 260 8.48 -6.12 21.96
N VAL A 261 7.64 -5.70 21.02
CA VAL A 261 6.31 -5.12 21.26
C VAL A 261 5.28 -6.23 21.54
N ARG A 262 5.42 -7.38 20.88
CA ARG A 262 4.48 -8.53 20.96
C ARG A 262 4.11 -8.96 22.39
N PRO A 263 5.03 -9.03 23.38
CA PRO A 263 4.69 -9.39 24.77
C PRO A 263 3.77 -8.39 25.48
N HIS A 264 3.80 -7.13 25.06
CA HIS A 264 2.99 -6.05 25.63
C HIS A 264 1.60 -5.96 24.97
N LEU A 265 1.38 -6.67 23.85
CA LEU A 265 0.11 -6.73 23.13
C LEU A 265 -0.76 -7.85 23.68
N HIS A 266 -1.53 -7.56 24.73
CA HIS A 266 -2.57 -8.46 25.24
C HIS A 266 -3.73 -8.60 24.24
N GLN A 267 -4.50 -9.70 24.33
CA GLN A 267 -5.58 -10.01 23.40
C GLN A 267 -6.64 -8.89 23.31
N GLU A 268 -6.97 -8.27 24.45
CA GLU A 268 -7.94 -7.18 24.51
C GLU A 268 -7.43 -5.91 23.82
N LEU A 269 -6.14 -5.58 23.97
CA LEU A 269 -5.51 -4.44 23.31
C LEU A 269 -5.40 -4.65 21.78
N LYS A 270 -5.07 -5.87 21.34
CA LYS A 270 -5.09 -6.24 19.90
C LYS A 270 -6.48 -6.02 19.30
N ARG A 271 -7.52 -6.52 19.97
CA ARG A 271 -8.92 -6.33 19.56
C ARG A 271 -9.29 -4.85 19.52
N TYR A 272 -8.89 -4.10 20.54
CA TYR A 272 -9.13 -2.66 20.62
C TYR A 272 -8.49 -1.92 19.45
N LEU A 273 -7.22 -2.17 19.13
CA LEU A 273 -6.51 -1.52 18.01
C LEU A 273 -7.20 -1.77 16.66
N ILE A 274 -7.62 -3.00 16.41
CA ILE A 274 -8.33 -3.37 15.18
C ILE A 274 -9.68 -2.67 15.09
N LEU A 275 -10.48 -2.69 16.17
CA LEU A 275 -11.77 -2.01 16.20
C LEU A 275 -11.62 -0.49 16.07
N ARG A 276 -10.62 0.09 16.75
CA ARG A 276 -10.29 1.51 16.68
C ARG A 276 -9.99 1.92 15.24
N THR A 277 -9.18 1.12 14.53
CA THR A 277 -8.82 1.40 13.14
C THR A 277 -10.01 1.23 12.20
N LEU A 278 -10.76 0.12 12.31
CA LEU A 278 -11.97 -0.11 11.51
C LEU A 278 -13.01 1.00 11.70
N LYS A 279 -13.22 1.46 12.94
CA LYS A 279 -14.12 2.58 13.25
C LYS A 279 -13.64 3.86 12.59
N LYS A 280 -12.35 4.18 12.71
CA LYS A 280 -11.76 5.33 12.04
C LYS A 280 -11.96 5.24 10.53
N ASP A 281 -11.55 4.16 9.88
CA ASP A 281 -11.57 4.02 8.41
C ASP A 281 -13.01 4.04 7.85
N LEU A 282 -13.98 3.45 8.56
CA LEU A 282 -15.39 3.52 8.18
C LEU A 282 -15.98 4.92 8.40
N LYS A 283 -15.63 5.60 9.49
CA LYS A 283 -16.02 7.02 9.69
C LYS A 283 -15.40 7.92 8.64
N ASP A 284 -14.13 7.72 8.29
CA ASP A 284 -13.47 8.45 7.21
C ASP A 284 -14.18 8.20 5.88
N THR A 285 -14.67 6.99 5.64
CA THR A 285 -15.42 6.67 4.42
C THR A 285 -16.79 7.35 4.39
N VAL A 286 -17.51 7.38 5.51
CA VAL A 286 -18.86 7.96 5.59
C VAL A 286 -18.80 9.49 5.65
N PHE A 287 -17.92 10.07 6.45
CA PHE A 287 -17.89 11.50 6.77
C PHE A 287 -16.67 12.26 6.23
N GLY A 288 -15.56 11.58 5.94
CA GLY A 288 -14.30 12.16 5.45
C GLY A 288 -14.01 11.88 3.97
N PHE A 289 -12.73 11.66 3.64
CA PHE A 289 -12.26 11.30 2.30
C PHE A 289 -11.90 9.82 2.14
N GLY A 290 -12.39 8.97 3.06
CA GLY A 290 -12.16 7.52 3.07
C GLY A 290 -10.67 7.16 3.01
N PRO A 291 -10.26 6.26 2.10
CA PRO A 291 -8.87 5.79 2.04
C PRO A 291 -7.87 6.88 1.68
N LEU A 292 -8.32 8.02 1.13
CA LEU A 292 -7.46 9.15 0.79
C LEU A 292 -7.04 9.98 2.01
N GLN A 293 -7.77 9.88 3.13
CA GLN A 293 -7.56 10.71 4.31
C GLN A 293 -6.11 10.62 4.81
N ASP A 294 -5.63 9.40 5.01
CA ASP A 294 -4.25 9.14 5.48
C ASP A 294 -3.20 9.48 4.40
N LEU A 295 -3.52 9.24 3.13
CA LEU A 295 -2.60 9.53 2.02
C LEU A 295 -2.41 11.05 1.84
N LEU A 296 -3.48 11.82 2.02
CA LEU A 296 -3.43 13.28 2.00
C LEU A 296 -2.58 13.84 3.14
N ARG A 297 -2.64 13.22 4.33
CA ARG A 297 -1.81 13.59 5.48
C ARG A 297 -0.33 13.28 5.27
N ALA A 298 0.00 12.19 4.59
CA ALA A 298 1.38 11.72 4.45
C ALA A 298 2.28 12.71 3.67
N PRO A 299 3.26 13.39 4.32
CA PRO A 299 4.08 14.42 3.69
C PRO A 299 5.07 13.85 2.67
N THR A 300 5.41 12.57 2.79
CA THR A 300 6.28 11.86 1.84
C THR A 300 5.60 11.55 0.51
N ILE A 301 4.28 11.74 0.40
CA ILE A 301 3.52 11.52 -0.83
C ILE A 301 3.39 12.83 -1.59
N THR A 302 3.84 12.84 -2.84
CA THR A 302 3.78 13.99 -3.76
C THR A 302 2.55 13.97 -4.65
N GLU A 303 2.12 12.78 -5.07
CA GLU A 303 0.96 12.58 -5.95
C GLU A 303 0.14 11.36 -5.54
N ILE A 304 -1.19 11.46 -5.62
CA ILE A 304 -2.14 10.38 -5.35
C ILE A 304 -2.98 10.18 -6.61
N MET A 305 -3.00 8.95 -7.13
CA MET A 305 -3.67 8.58 -8.37
C MET A 305 -4.64 7.43 -8.13
N VAL A 306 -5.93 7.74 -8.12
CA VAL A 306 -7.02 6.76 -8.13
C VAL A 306 -7.34 6.45 -9.58
N VAL A 307 -6.90 5.29 -10.06
CA VAL A 307 -7.20 4.82 -11.42
C VAL A 307 -8.56 4.11 -11.45
N LYS A 308 -8.88 3.40 -10.36
CA LYS A 308 -10.15 2.70 -10.09
C LYS A 308 -10.37 2.64 -8.59
N SER A 309 -11.56 2.20 -8.18
CA SER A 309 -11.86 1.93 -6.77
C SER A 309 -10.86 0.97 -6.12
N ASP A 310 -10.36 -0.05 -6.83
CA ASP A 310 -9.40 -1.03 -6.32
C ASP A 310 -7.92 -0.71 -6.61
N GLN A 311 -7.63 0.42 -7.27
CA GLN A 311 -6.28 0.78 -7.74
C GLN A 311 -5.94 2.22 -7.38
N ILE A 312 -5.30 2.40 -6.21
CA ILE A 312 -4.78 3.67 -5.74
C ILE A 312 -3.25 3.62 -5.75
N TYR A 313 -2.65 4.44 -6.60
CA TYR A 313 -1.20 4.65 -6.69
C TYR A 313 -0.81 5.92 -5.94
N VAL A 314 0.40 5.91 -5.43
CA VAL A 314 1.02 7.08 -4.79
C VAL A 314 2.42 7.27 -5.35
N GLU A 315 2.84 8.52 -5.46
CA GLU A 315 4.22 8.86 -5.79
C GLU A 315 4.96 9.26 -4.52
N ARG A 316 6.12 8.65 -4.29
CA ARG A 316 7.07 8.98 -3.23
C ARG A 316 8.45 9.11 -3.85
N ASP A 317 9.13 10.23 -3.58
CA ASP A 317 10.49 10.49 -4.08
C ASP A 317 10.65 10.24 -5.60
N GLY A 318 9.61 10.55 -6.38
CA GLY A 318 9.58 10.36 -7.84
C GLY A 318 9.28 8.93 -8.32
N VAL A 319 9.04 7.98 -7.41
CA VAL A 319 8.68 6.59 -7.73
C VAL A 319 7.19 6.37 -7.50
N VAL A 320 6.51 5.82 -8.51
CA VAL A 320 5.09 5.46 -8.43
C VAL A 320 4.94 4.04 -7.91
N GLU A 321 4.20 3.88 -6.81
CA GLU A 321 3.94 2.59 -6.17
C GLU A 321 2.44 2.41 -5.86
N LEU A 322 2.02 1.14 -5.70
CA LEU A 322 0.66 0.84 -5.29
C LEU A 322 0.53 1.04 -3.77
N SER A 323 -0.41 1.89 -3.35
CA SER A 323 -0.58 2.22 -1.92
C SER A 323 -1.11 1.06 -1.05
N GLY A 324 -1.65 0.01 -1.68
CA GLY A 324 -2.36 -1.08 -1.00
C GLY A 324 -3.74 -0.69 -0.45
N ARG A 325 -4.13 0.58 -0.54
CA ARG A 325 -5.47 1.06 -0.16
C ARG A 325 -6.43 0.98 -1.35
N ARG A 326 -7.72 0.85 -1.03
CA ARG A 326 -8.80 0.82 -2.04
C ARG A 326 -10.07 1.45 -1.48
N PHE A 327 -10.89 1.95 -2.38
CA PHE A 327 -12.27 2.29 -2.09
C PHE A 327 -13.14 1.04 -2.00
N ILE A 328 -14.20 1.16 -1.22
CA ILE A 328 -15.22 0.12 -1.03
C ILE A 328 -15.99 -0.11 -2.33
N SER A 329 -16.33 0.94 -3.06
CA SER A 329 -17.04 0.84 -4.34
C SER A 329 -16.87 2.08 -5.19
N ASP A 330 -17.19 1.97 -6.48
CA ASP A 330 -17.24 3.11 -7.40
C ASP A 330 -18.22 4.18 -6.92
N LYS A 331 -19.38 3.80 -6.33
CA LYS A 331 -20.34 4.77 -5.78
C LYS A 331 -19.75 5.58 -4.63
N VAL A 332 -19.07 4.91 -3.70
CA VAL A 332 -18.39 5.59 -2.58
C VAL A 332 -17.28 6.50 -3.11
N THR A 333 -16.58 6.06 -4.16
CA THR A 333 -15.54 6.87 -4.81
C THR A 333 -16.15 8.13 -5.45
N GLU A 334 -17.28 8.01 -6.16
CA GLU A 334 -18.04 9.14 -6.71
C GLU A 334 -18.46 10.11 -5.60
N SER A 335 -19.06 9.62 -4.50
CA SER A 335 -19.49 10.46 -3.37
C SER A 335 -18.31 11.22 -2.73
N ILE A 336 -17.15 10.57 -2.56
CA ILE A 336 -15.95 11.20 -2.01
C ILE A 336 -15.41 12.27 -2.98
N ILE A 337 -15.38 11.99 -4.28
CA ILE A 337 -14.99 12.98 -5.30
C ILE A 337 -15.92 14.18 -5.26
N GLU A 338 -17.24 13.96 -5.22
CA GLU A 338 -18.24 15.03 -5.10
C GLU A 338 -17.99 15.90 -3.85
N ARG A 339 -17.70 15.27 -2.70
CA ARG A 339 -17.40 15.97 -1.44
C ARG A 339 -16.14 16.82 -1.51
N ILE A 340 -15.05 16.28 -2.05
CA ILE A 340 -13.78 17.02 -2.25
C ILE A 340 -14.02 18.25 -3.13
N VAL A 341 -14.75 18.07 -4.23
CA VAL A 341 -15.00 19.12 -5.22
C VAL A 341 -15.97 20.17 -4.68
N ALA A 342 -16.97 19.76 -3.89
CA ALA A 342 -17.94 20.65 -3.25
C ALA A 342 -17.28 21.62 -2.25
N GLN A 343 -16.24 21.19 -1.53
CA GLN A 343 -15.50 22.08 -0.62
C GLN A 343 -14.81 23.25 -1.33
N VAL A 344 -14.47 23.09 -2.61
CA VAL A 344 -13.86 24.14 -3.45
C VAL A 344 -14.92 24.99 -4.17
N GLY A 345 -16.21 24.77 -3.89
CA GLY A 345 -17.32 25.45 -4.58
C GLY A 345 -17.44 25.07 -6.06
N ARG A 346 -16.93 23.89 -6.43
CA ARG A 346 -17.10 23.29 -7.75
C ARG A 346 -18.17 22.20 -7.67
N ARG A 347 -18.64 21.76 -8.85
CA ARG A 347 -19.62 20.68 -8.98
C ARG A 347 -19.14 19.68 -10.00
N ILE A 348 -19.38 18.41 -9.72
CA ILE A 348 -19.17 17.30 -10.64
C ILE A 348 -20.44 16.45 -10.61
N ASP A 349 -20.98 16.12 -11.77
CA ASP A 349 -22.17 15.28 -11.91
C ASP A 349 -22.20 14.63 -13.29
N LYS A 350 -23.20 13.80 -13.59
CA LYS A 350 -23.29 13.09 -14.88
C LYS A 350 -23.42 14.01 -16.10
N SER A 351 -23.79 15.28 -15.92
CA SER A 351 -23.84 16.29 -16.97
C SER A 351 -22.51 17.03 -17.13
N GLN A 352 -21.74 17.18 -16.05
CA GLN A 352 -20.38 17.71 -16.02
C GLN A 352 -19.42 16.71 -15.33
N PRO A 353 -19.07 15.61 -16.01
CA PRO A 353 -18.36 14.49 -15.41
C PRO A 353 -16.83 14.66 -15.31
N LEU A 354 -16.33 15.89 -15.45
CA LEU A 354 -14.91 16.25 -15.41
C LEU A 354 -14.77 17.55 -14.62
N VAL A 355 -13.78 17.61 -13.72
CA VAL A 355 -13.47 18.83 -12.98
C VAL A 355 -11.98 18.95 -12.71
N ASP A 356 -11.49 20.19 -12.83
CA ASP A 356 -10.20 20.63 -12.34
C ASP A 356 -10.41 21.66 -11.22
N ALA A 357 -9.79 21.41 -10.07
CA ALA A 357 -9.94 22.24 -8.88
C ALA A 357 -8.59 22.44 -8.18
N ARG A 358 -8.50 23.52 -7.40
CA ARG A 358 -7.39 23.76 -6.50
C ARG A 358 -7.92 23.70 -5.07
N LEU A 359 -7.39 22.77 -4.30
CA LEU A 359 -7.73 22.62 -2.90
C LEU A 359 -7.22 23.83 -2.09
N PRO A 360 -7.79 24.09 -0.89
CA PRO A 360 -7.36 25.19 -0.02
C PRO A 360 -5.87 25.15 0.35
N ASP A 361 -5.27 23.95 0.40
CA ASP A 361 -3.85 23.73 0.64
C ASP A 361 -2.94 24.06 -0.56
N GLY A 362 -3.53 24.42 -1.70
CA GLY A 362 -2.84 24.72 -2.93
C GLY A 362 -2.63 23.50 -3.83
N SER A 363 -2.96 22.29 -3.37
CA SER A 363 -2.92 21.05 -4.14
C SER A 363 -3.90 21.11 -5.31
N ARG A 364 -3.60 20.38 -6.38
CA ARG A 364 -4.42 20.35 -7.59
C ARG A 364 -5.14 19.03 -7.68
N VAL A 365 -6.43 19.09 -7.98
CA VAL A 365 -7.29 17.93 -8.12
C VAL A 365 -7.87 17.90 -9.52
N ASN A 366 -7.69 16.77 -10.20
CA ASN A 366 -8.40 16.42 -11.42
C ASN A 366 -9.27 15.20 -11.13
N ALA A 367 -10.57 15.28 -11.41
CA ALA A 367 -11.47 14.15 -11.20
C ALA A 367 -12.37 13.92 -12.42
N ILE A 368 -12.61 12.65 -12.74
CA ILE A 368 -13.47 12.22 -13.83
C ILE A 368 -14.39 11.12 -13.32
N ILE A 369 -15.70 11.26 -13.57
CA ILE A 369 -16.71 10.27 -13.20
C ILE A 369 -17.42 9.70 -14.43
N PRO A 370 -18.18 8.59 -14.30
CA PRO A 370 -19.05 8.13 -15.38
C PRO A 370 -20.03 9.22 -15.83
N PRO A 371 -20.30 9.35 -17.15
CA PRO A 371 -20.02 8.38 -18.22
C PRO A 371 -18.64 8.50 -18.88
N LEU A 372 -17.82 9.52 -18.59
CA LEU A 372 -16.50 9.65 -19.22
C LEU A 372 -15.50 8.61 -18.71
N ALA A 373 -15.58 8.29 -17.41
CA ALA A 373 -14.72 7.30 -16.78
C ALA A 373 -15.27 5.88 -17.01
N THR A 374 -14.91 5.27 -18.15
CA THR A 374 -15.44 3.96 -18.59
C THR A 374 -15.11 2.77 -17.68
N ARG A 375 -14.14 2.92 -16.77
CA ARG A 375 -13.67 1.87 -15.85
C ARG A 375 -13.96 2.20 -14.39
N GLY A 376 -14.93 3.07 -14.14
CA GLY A 376 -15.22 3.63 -12.82
C GLY A 376 -14.56 5.01 -12.65
N PRO A 377 -14.93 5.75 -11.59
CA PRO A 377 -14.42 7.08 -11.31
C PRO A 377 -12.91 7.09 -11.07
N CYS A 378 -12.23 8.13 -11.56
CA CYS A 378 -10.80 8.34 -11.35
C CYS A 378 -10.52 9.75 -10.84
N LEU A 379 -9.42 9.87 -10.08
CA LEU A 379 -9.05 11.08 -9.36
C LEU A 379 -7.53 11.15 -9.30
N THR A 380 -6.97 12.32 -9.57
CA THR A 380 -5.55 12.60 -9.38
C THR A 380 -5.40 13.83 -8.50
N ILE A 381 -4.69 13.68 -7.38
CA ILE A 381 -4.36 14.76 -6.46
C ILE A 381 -2.85 14.98 -6.49
N ARG A 382 -2.44 16.13 -6.99
CA ARG A 382 -1.05 16.58 -6.99
C ARG A 382 -0.85 17.49 -5.81
N LYS A 383 -0.15 16.99 -4.80
CA LYS A 383 0.03 17.72 -3.55
C LYS A 383 0.95 18.91 -3.76
N PHE A 384 0.62 20.03 -3.14
CA PHE A 384 1.57 21.13 -3.05
C PHE A 384 2.65 20.72 -2.02
N PRO A 385 3.94 20.72 -2.38
CA PRO A 385 4.97 20.27 -1.46
C PRO A 385 4.99 21.17 -0.21
N ALA A 386 5.02 20.53 0.96
CA ALA A 386 5.09 21.22 2.24
C ALA A 386 6.42 21.98 2.38
N TYR A 387 7.50 21.37 1.88
CA TYR A 387 8.81 21.99 1.76
C TYR A 387 8.90 22.80 0.47
N ARG A 388 9.13 24.11 0.58
CA ARG A 388 9.44 24.95 -0.57
C ARG A 388 10.93 24.90 -0.80
N PHE A 389 11.34 24.47 -2.00
CA PHE A 389 12.74 24.54 -2.39
C PHE A 389 13.26 25.98 -2.24
N THR A 390 14.30 26.12 -1.46
CA THR A 390 15.12 27.32 -1.36
C THR A 390 16.09 27.37 -2.53
N MET A 391 16.75 28.51 -2.72
CA MET A 391 17.77 28.64 -3.76
C MET A 391 18.92 27.66 -3.53
N ASP A 392 19.31 27.45 -2.27
CA ASP A 392 20.38 26.53 -1.89
C ASP A 392 20.00 25.08 -2.23
N ASP A 393 18.75 24.67 -1.96
CA ASP A 393 18.27 23.34 -2.34
C ASP A 393 18.30 23.12 -3.86
N LEU A 394 17.96 24.14 -4.65
CA LEU A 394 17.98 24.05 -6.12
C LEU A 394 19.41 23.92 -6.66
N ILE A 395 20.39 24.53 -5.97
CA ILE A 395 21.82 24.38 -6.29
C ILE A 395 22.30 22.99 -5.87
N GLU A 396 21.94 22.50 -4.68
CA GLU A 396 22.28 21.15 -4.21
C GLU A 396 21.68 20.04 -5.09
N LEU A 397 20.49 20.27 -5.64
CA LEU A 397 19.82 19.37 -6.58
C LEU A 397 20.32 19.52 -8.02
N ASP A 398 21.38 20.30 -8.26
CA ASP A 398 21.95 20.62 -9.58
C ASP A 398 20.89 21.12 -10.60
N SER A 399 19.77 21.64 -10.10
CA SER A 399 18.68 22.15 -10.95
C SER A 399 19.05 23.50 -11.57
N ILE A 400 19.88 24.27 -10.87
CA ILE A 400 20.46 25.54 -11.29
C ILE A 400 21.89 25.66 -10.72
N THR A 401 22.76 26.42 -11.40
CA THR A 401 24.19 26.60 -11.05
C THR A 401 24.51 28.02 -10.64
#